data_AF-A0A645JHF4-F1
#
_entry.id   AF-A0A645JHF4-F1
#
_cell.length_a   1.000
_cell.length_b   1.000
_cell.length_c   1.000
_cell.angle_alpha   90.00
_cell.angle_beta   90.00
_cell.angle_gamma   90.00
#
_symmetry.space_group_name_H-M   'P 1'
#
loop_
_entity.id
_entity.type
_entity.pdbx_description
1 polymer ?
#
loop_
_entity_poly.entity_id
_entity_poly.type
_entity_poly.pdbx_seq_one_letter_code
_entity_poly.pdbx_strand_id
1 'polypeptide(L)' 'MADLPSTPELSVEYGSDNTFPQPKYAFWGRPSGMVVYTGRLKKKNNKIGFLLLVNNIVKGAAGGSIQNAEAFVKRFGLI' A
#
# COMPACT_ATOMS: atom_id res chain seq x y z
N MET A 1 13.53 5.28 3.36
CA MET A 1 12.69 4.07 3.55
C MET A 1 12.33 3.37 2.23
N ALA A 2 12.68 3.92 1.05
CA ALA A 2 12.44 3.32 -0.27
C ALA A 2 13.52 2.31 -0.73
N ASP A 3 14.27 1.74 0.22
CA ASP A 3 15.54 1.06 -0.05
C ASP A 3 15.51 -0.37 0.52
N LEU A 4 14.32 -0.98 0.53
CA LEU A 4 14.08 -2.38 0.86
C LEU A 4 13.39 -3.05 -0.33
N PRO A 5 13.78 -4.28 -0.71
CA PRO A 5 13.27 -4.93 -1.93
C PRO A 5 11.74 -5.04 -1.99
N SER A 6 11.08 -5.29 -0.87
CA SER A 6 9.62 -5.43 -0.82
C SER A 6 8.87 -4.10 -0.66
N THR A 7 9.57 -2.98 -0.47
CA THR A 7 8.93 -1.67 -0.29
C THR A 7 8.51 -1.09 -1.63
N PRO A 8 7.22 -0.75 -1.81
CA PRO A 8 6.79 -0.04 -3.00
C PRO A 8 7.33 1.38 -3.02
N GLU A 9 7.65 1.89 -4.21
CA GLU A 9 8.10 3.28 -4.41
C GLU A 9 7.08 4.29 -3.85
N LEU A 10 5.79 4.02 -4.09
CA LEU A 10 4.67 4.77 -3.55
C LEU A 10 3.79 3.84 -2.71
N SER A 11 3.82 4.00 -1.39
CA SER A 11 3.05 3.12 -0.48
C SER A 11 1.54 3.34 -0.55
N VAL A 12 1.11 4.57 -0.84
CA VAL A 12 -0.30 4.94 -1.00
C VAL A 12 -0.47 5.70 -2.30
N GLU A 13 -1.25 5.15 -3.22
CA GLU A 13 -1.56 5.77 -4.49
C GLU A 13 -3.00 6.28 -4.51
N TYR A 14 -3.17 7.55 -4.84
CA TYR A 14 -4.48 8.20 -4.94
C TYR A 14 -4.93 8.27 -6.39
N GLY A 15 -6.18 7.87 -6.66
CA GLY A 15 -6.85 8.11 -7.93
C GLY A 15 -8.06 9.04 -7.77
N SER A 16 -8.14 10.07 -8.63
CA SER A 16 -9.24 11.04 -8.64
C SER A 16 -10.49 10.56 -9.39
N ASP A 17 -10.41 9.47 -10.14
CA ASP A 17 -11.54 8.89 -10.86
C ASP A 17 -12.61 8.38 -9.85
N ASN A 18 -13.89 8.69 -10.14
CA ASN A 18 -15.01 8.31 -9.27
C ASN A 18 -15.18 6.79 -9.12
N THR A 19 -14.69 6.00 -10.07
CA THR A 19 -14.72 4.54 -10.06
C THR A 19 -13.53 3.93 -9.35
N PHE A 20 -12.44 4.69 -9.17
CA PHE A 20 -11.22 4.23 -8.49
C PHE A 20 -11.34 4.31 -6.96
N PRO A 21 -10.73 3.38 -6.20
CA PRO A 21 -10.18 2.08 -6.64
C PRO A 21 -11.26 1.01 -6.88
N GLN A 22 -10.92 -0.02 -7.67
CA GLN A 22 -11.73 -1.21 -7.95
C GLN A 22 -10.96 -2.48 -7.52
N PRO A 23 -11.62 -3.55 -7.05
CA PRO A 23 -10.93 -4.76 -6.56
C PRO A 23 -9.92 -5.39 -7.51
N LYS A 24 -10.12 -5.26 -8.84
CA LYS A 24 -9.18 -5.74 -9.87
C LYS A 24 -7.77 -5.12 -9.77
N TYR A 25 -7.60 -4.00 -9.06
CA TYR A 25 -6.32 -3.36 -8.82
C TYR A 25 -5.53 -4.00 -7.65
N ALA A 26 -6.08 -5.00 -6.96
CA ALA A 26 -5.46 -5.58 -5.77
C ALA A 26 -4.06 -6.17 -6.03
N PHE A 27 -3.72 -6.57 -7.27
CA PHE A 27 -2.39 -7.08 -7.63
C PHE A 27 -1.60 -6.10 -8.52
N TRP A 28 -2.00 -4.83 -8.57
CA TRP A 28 -1.22 -3.80 -9.27
C TRP A 28 -0.06 -3.29 -8.41
N GLY A 29 0.72 -2.37 -8.97
CA GLY A 29 1.87 -1.75 -8.32
C GLY A 29 3.17 -2.54 -8.47
N ARG A 30 4.25 -1.94 -7.99
CA ARG A 30 5.57 -2.56 -7.91
C ARG A 30 6.14 -2.36 -6.50
N PRO A 31 6.38 -3.43 -5.73
CA PRO A 31 6.00 -4.83 -5.98
C PRO A 31 4.46 -5.03 -6.05
N SER A 32 4.02 -6.03 -6.83
CA SER A 32 2.60 -6.34 -7.03
C SER A 32 1.89 -6.62 -5.71
N GLY A 33 0.78 -5.93 -5.45
CA GLY A 33 -0.04 -6.11 -4.25
C GLY A 33 0.52 -5.47 -2.97
N MET A 34 1.65 -4.75 -3.06
CA MET A 34 2.21 -4.01 -1.91
C MET A 34 1.70 -2.56 -1.81
N VAL A 35 1.18 -2.00 -2.90
CA VAL A 35 0.63 -0.63 -2.94
C VAL A 35 -0.78 -0.63 -2.36
N VAL A 36 -1.08 0.35 -1.51
CA VAL A 36 -2.43 0.65 -1.04
C VAL A 36 -3.04 1.70 -1.96
N TYR A 37 -4.27 1.46 -2.43
CA TYR A 37 -4.96 2.41 -3.30
C TYR A 37 -6.04 3.16 -2.54
N THR A 38 -6.11 4.47 -2.72
CA THR A 38 -7.16 5.32 -2.14
C THR A 38 -7.82 6.21 -3.19
N GLY A 39 -9.07 6.59 -2.95
CA GLY A 39 -9.86 7.35 -3.90
C GLY A 39 -11.19 7.79 -3.31
N ARG A 40 -12.01 8.42 -4.14
CA ARG A 40 -13.36 8.91 -3.77
C ARG A 40 -13.34 9.80 -2.53
N LEU A 41 -12.30 10.63 -2.42
CA LEU A 41 -12.14 11.59 -1.33
C LEU A 41 -13.32 12.57 -1.34
N LYS A 42 -14.03 12.66 -0.22
CA LYS A 42 -15.19 13.53 -0.04
C LYS A 42 -15.09 14.23 1.30
N LYS A 43 -15.34 15.53 1.33
CA LYS A 43 -15.49 16.31 2.56
C LYS A 43 -16.96 16.69 2.72
N LYS A 44 -17.54 16.42 3.89
CA LYS A 44 -18.90 16.85 4.24
C LYS A 44 -18.94 17.27 5.70
N ASN A 45 -19.37 18.50 5.97
CA ASN A 45 -19.28 19.14 7.29
C ASN A 45 -17.84 19.05 7.83
N ASN A 46 -17.66 18.58 9.07
CA ASN A 46 -16.36 18.36 9.71
C ASN A 46 -15.86 16.91 9.56
N LYS A 47 -16.20 16.22 8.45
CA LYS A 47 -15.80 14.82 8.19
C LYS A 47 -15.18 14.67 6.81
N ILE A 48 -14.21 13.75 6.71
CA ILE A 48 -13.57 13.32 5.47
C ILE A 48 -13.87 11.82 5.29
N GLY A 49 -14.40 11.46 4.13
CA GLY A 49 -14.60 10.08 3.71
C GLY A 49 -13.73 9.76 2.50
N PHE A 50 -13.21 8.54 2.46
CA PHE A 50 -12.40 8.02 1.36
C PHE A 50 -12.53 6.50 1.32
N LEU A 51 -12.19 5.90 0.18
CA LEU A 51 -12.12 4.45 0.02
C LEU A 51 -10.67 3.99 0.14
N LEU A 52 -10.44 2.83 0.74
CA LEU A 52 -9.16 2.13 0.75
C LEU A 52 -9.32 0.75 0.11
N LEU A 53 -8.40 0.39 -0.77
CA LEU A 53 -8.21 -0.96 -1.29
C LEU A 53 -6.82 -1.44 -0.87
N VAL A 54 -6.79 -2.58 -0.16
CA VAL A 54 -5.58 -3.24 0.31
C VAL A 54 -5.63 -4.69 -0.10
N ASN A 55 -4.53 -5.23 -0.63
CA ASN A 55 -4.40 -6.67 -0.84
C ASN A 55 -4.15 -7.36 0.50
N ASN A 56 -5.11 -8.17 0.96
CA ASN A 56 -5.04 -8.84 2.25
C ASN A 56 -4.01 -9.97 2.30
N ILE A 57 -3.71 -10.62 1.16
CA ILE A 57 -2.75 -11.74 1.10
C ILE A 57 -1.32 -11.22 0.99
N VAL A 58 -1.09 -10.20 0.16
CA VAL A 58 0.24 -9.62 -0.05
C VAL A 58 0.54 -8.57 1.02
N LYS A 59 0.03 -7.33 0.91
CA LYS A 59 0.32 -6.27 1.89
C LYS A 59 -0.15 -6.64 3.30
N GLY A 60 -1.33 -7.27 3.41
CA GLY A 60 -1.97 -7.60 4.69
C GLY A 60 -1.38 -8.82 5.42
N ALA A 61 -0.59 -9.66 4.75
CA ALA A 61 -0.02 -10.85 5.37
C ALA A 61 1.46 -11.06 4.98
N ALA A 62 1.72 -11.69 3.84
CA ALA A 62 3.07 -12.16 3.50
C ALA A 62 4.05 -11.00 3.25
N GLY A 63 3.65 -10.05 2.40
CA GLY A 63 4.47 -8.90 2.02
C GLY A 63 4.78 -7.97 3.19
N GLY A 64 3.83 -7.74 4.09
CA GLY A 64 4.07 -6.96 5.31
C GLY A 64 5.08 -7.63 6.26
N SER A 65 5.00 -8.96 6.37
CA SER A 65 5.93 -9.74 7.20
C SER A 65 7.36 -9.70 6.64
N ILE A 66 7.52 -9.87 5.32
CA ILE A 66 8.81 -9.77 4.63
C ILE A 66 9.38 -8.35 4.76
N GLN A 67 8.58 -7.32 4.52
CA GLN A 67 8.99 -5.92 4.67
C GLN A 67 9.50 -5.61 6.08
N ASN A 68 8.85 -6.15 7.11
CA ASN A 68 9.31 -6.01 8.49
C ASN A 68 10.64 -6.73 8.74
N ALA A 69 10.80 -7.94 8.21
CA ALA A 69 12.05 -8.69 8.32
C ALA A 69 13.22 -7.98 7.63
N GLU A 70 13.00 -7.48 6.41
CA GLU A 70 13.99 -6.67 5.67
C GLU A 70 14.37 -5.41 6.45
N ALA A 71 13.39 -4.70 7.01
CA ALA A 71 13.63 -3.52 7.82
C ALA A 71 14.42 -3.84 9.10
N PHE A 72 14.12 -4.97 9.75
CA PHE A 72 14.83 -5.44 10.94
C PHE A 72 16.30 -5.71 10.61
N VAL A 73 16.55 -6.53 9.60
CA VAL A 73 17.90 -6.92 9.18
C VAL A 73 18.74 -5.69 8.81
N LYS A 74 18.18 -4.76 8.03
CA LYS A 74 18.85 -3.51 7.66
C LYS A 74 19.14 -2.61 8.88
N ARG A 75 18.21 -2.53 9.83
CA ARG A 75 18.36 -1.70 11.02
C ARG A 75 19.47 -2.17 11.95
N PHE A 76 19.69 -3.48 12.03
CA PHE A 76 20.67 -4.09 12.93
C PHE A 76 21.97 -4.54 12.24
N GLY A 77 22.14 -4.25 10.94
CA GLY A 77 23.36 -4.58 10.20
C GLY A 77 23.63 -6.09 10.13
N LEU A 78 22.57 -6.89 10.03
CA LEU A 78 22.67 -8.36 9.96
C LEU A 78 22.97 -8.85 8.52
N ILE A 79 23.06 -7.91 7.57
CA ILE A 79 23.56 -8.06 6.19
C ILE A 79 24.32 -6.78 5.84
#